data_AF-A0AAV9SNY9-F1
#
_entry.id   AF-A0AAV9SNY9-F1
#
_cell.length_a   1.000
_cell.length_b   1.000
_cell.length_c   1.000
_cell.angle_alpha   90.00
_cell.angle_beta   90.00
_cell.angle_gamma   90.00
#
_symmetry.space_group_name_H-M   'P 1'
#
loop_
_entity.id
_entity.type
_entity.pdbx_description
1 polymer ?
#
loop_
_entity_poly.entity_id
_entity_poly.type
_entity_poly.pdbx_seq_one_letter_code
_entity_poly.pdbx_strand_id
1 'polypeptide(L)'
;MPHWKEKMDFILDTVHRLGPNNTNRPRQIIVQFTGRIFRDELWRSTKQHPVCRELNIRFSEDLSKEDREARLAVWPKVEQARKAGIKTVFKGPYAFINGHCVTP
;
A
#
# COMPACT_ATOMS: atom_id res chain seq x y z
N MET A 1 16.44 -4.95 5.46
CA MET A 1 16.53 -3.90 4.41
C MET A 1 16.77 -4.57 3.06
N PRO A 2 16.18 -4.05 1.95
CA PRO A 2 16.34 -4.65 0.62
C PRO A 2 17.80 -4.68 0.15
N HIS A 3 18.15 -5.67 -0.67
CA HIS A 3 19.52 -5.88 -1.15
C HIS A 3 20.01 -4.77 -2.11
N TRP A 4 19.10 -3.97 -2.64
CA TRP A 4 19.37 -2.91 -3.60
C TRP A 4 19.51 -1.51 -2.99
N LYS A 5 19.62 -1.40 -1.65
CA LYS A 5 19.75 -0.11 -0.94
C LYS A 5 20.83 0.82 -1.52
N GLU A 6 21.91 0.26 -2.05
CA GLU A 6 23.06 1.01 -2.60
C GLU A 6 22.76 1.61 -3.98
N LYS A 7 21.66 1.19 -4.62
CA LYS A 7 21.21 1.66 -5.93
C LYS A 7 19.95 2.51 -5.82
N MET A 8 19.68 3.11 -4.66
CA MET A 8 18.46 3.89 -4.41
C MET A 8 18.25 5.00 -5.44
N ASP A 9 19.32 5.70 -5.85
CA ASP A 9 19.25 6.80 -6.82
C ASP A 9 18.77 6.36 -8.22
N PHE A 10 18.92 5.07 -8.56
CA PHE A 10 18.42 4.50 -9.81
C PHE A 10 17.02 3.88 -9.65
N ILE A 11 16.66 3.49 -8.42
CA ILE A 11 15.42 2.77 -8.13
C ILE A 11 14.27 3.73 -7.84
N LEU A 12 14.57 4.86 -7.22
CA LEU A 12 13.62 5.91 -6.94
C LEU A 12 13.63 6.92 -8.08
N ASP A 13 12.47 7.12 -8.69
CA ASP A 13 12.27 8.10 -9.75
C ASP A 13 12.02 9.48 -9.15
N THR A 14 11.00 9.59 -8.28
CA THR A 14 10.69 10.83 -7.57
C THR A 14 10.27 10.58 -6.12
N VAL A 15 10.61 11.53 -5.24
CA VAL A 15 10.17 11.54 -3.84
C VAL A 15 9.76 12.94 -3.45
N HIS A 16 8.50 13.14 -3.05
CA HIS A 16 8.03 14.46 -2.65
C HIS A 16 6.92 14.39 -1.59
N ARG A 17 6.80 15.45 -0.80
CA ARG A 17 5.72 15.61 0.18
C ARG A 17 4.47 16.15 -0.49
N LEU A 18 3.32 15.60 -0.13
CA LEU A 18 2.03 16.06 -0.60
C LEU A 18 1.47 17.19 0.24
N GLY A 19 0.88 18.18 -0.43
CA GLY A 19 0.10 19.24 0.17
C GLY A 19 0.89 20.31 0.93
N PRO A 20 0.19 21.34 1.42
CA PRO A 20 0.79 22.45 2.16
C PRO A 20 1.30 22.00 3.53
N ASN A 21 2.27 22.73 4.07
CA ASN A 21 2.79 22.47 5.39
C ASN A 21 1.69 22.70 6.44
N ASN A 22 1.44 21.71 7.30
CA ASN A 22 0.46 21.79 8.38
C ASN A 22 1.14 21.35 9.67
N THR A 23 1.05 22.15 10.72
CA THR A 23 1.70 21.91 12.01
C THR A 23 1.07 20.76 12.80
N ASN A 24 -0.20 20.42 12.53
CA ASN A 24 -0.93 19.40 13.30
C ASN A 24 -0.76 17.97 12.77
N ARG A 25 -0.20 17.77 11.57
CA ARG A 25 0.00 16.42 11.02
C ARG A 25 1.22 16.34 10.10
N PRO A 26 2.04 15.27 10.18
CA PRO A 26 3.05 14.99 9.19
C PRO A 26 2.45 14.90 7.79
N ARG A 27 3.14 15.47 6.80
CA ARG A 27 2.75 15.35 5.39
C ARG A 27 3.01 13.95 4.88
N GLN A 28 2.10 13.46 4.04
CA GLN A 28 2.32 12.23 3.28
C GLN A 28 3.45 12.43 2.27
N ILE A 29 4.16 11.35 1.95
CA ILE A 29 5.23 11.34 0.96
C ILE A 29 4.80 10.38 -0.15
N ILE A 30 4.81 10.85 -1.40
CA ILE A 30 4.75 9.97 -2.57
C ILE A 30 6.18 9.57 -2.93
N VAL A 31 6.36 8.27 -3.16
CA VAL A 31 7.60 7.67 -3.65
C VAL A 31 7.26 6.95 -4.95
N GLN A 32 7.79 7.43 -6.07
CA GLN A 32 7.70 6.74 -7.35
C GLN A 32 8.95 5.89 -7.55
N PHE A 33 8.73 4.64 -7.96
CA PHE A 33 9.79 3.68 -8.23
C PHE A 33 9.92 3.49 -9.74
N THR A 34 11.14 3.34 -10.23
CA THR A 34 11.40 3.03 -11.65
C THR A 34 10.85 1.66 -12.07
N GLY A 35 10.55 0.77 -11.09
CA GLY A 35 9.92 -0.51 -11.33
C GLY A 35 9.05 -1.00 -10.18
N ARG A 36 7.94 -1.68 -10.51
CA ARG A 36 7.00 -2.27 -9.52
C ARG A 36 7.67 -3.31 -8.63
N ILE A 37 8.67 -4.03 -9.14
CA ILE A 37 9.40 -5.05 -8.39
C ILE A 37 10.03 -4.49 -7.10
N PHE A 38 10.65 -3.32 -7.19
CA PHE A 38 11.30 -2.65 -6.06
C PHE A 38 10.29 -2.18 -5.02
N ARG A 39 9.20 -1.55 -5.49
CA ARG A 39 8.06 -1.14 -4.65
C ARG A 39 7.49 -2.34 -3.88
N ASP A 40 7.23 -3.44 -4.57
CA ASP A 40 6.58 -4.63 -4.00
C ASP A 40 7.50 -5.39 -3.03
N GLU A 41 8.80 -5.40 -3.28
CA GLU A 41 9.79 -5.93 -2.33
C GLU A 41 9.88 -5.07 -1.08
N LEU A 42 10.00 -3.74 -1.23
CA LEU A 42 10.01 -2.82 -0.10
C LEU A 42 8.74 -2.98 0.74
N TRP A 43 7.58 -3.01 0.09
CA TRP A 43 6.31 -3.16 0.81
C TRP A 43 6.23 -4.49 1.57
N ARG A 44 6.65 -5.61 0.96
CA ARG A 44 6.69 -6.90 1.68
C ARG A 44 7.59 -6.82 2.91
N SER A 45 8.73 -6.15 2.81
CA SER A 45 9.67 -5.99 3.93
C SER A 45 9.16 -5.09 5.05
N THR A 46 8.27 -4.13 4.76
CA THR A 46 7.81 -3.14 5.74
C THR A 46 6.56 -3.56 6.52
N LYS A 47 5.74 -4.49 6.00
CA LYS A 47 4.44 -4.87 6.61
C LYS A 47 4.52 -5.30 8.08
N GLN A 48 5.64 -5.84 8.53
CA GLN A 48 5.85 -6.30 9.91
C GLN A 48 7.15 -5.77 10.51
N HIS A 49 7.74 -4.73 9.91
CA HIS A 49 9.03 -4.23 10.36
C HIS A 49 8.87 -3.46 11.68
N PRO A 50 9.65 -3.76 12.74
CA PRO A 50 9.52 -3.13 14.06
C PRO A 50 9.55 -1.59 14.00
N VAL A 51 10.52 -1.03 13.27
CA VAL A 51 10.65 0.43 13.06
C VAL A 51 9.38 1.07 12.50
N CYS A 52 8.73 0.44 11.51
CA CYS A 52 7.50 1.00 10.92
C CYS A 52 6.36 0.99 11.95
N ARG A 53 6.29 -0.04 12.78
CA ARG A 53 5.29 -0.16 13.84
C ARG A 53 5.53 0.85 14.97
N GLU A 54 6.76 0.96 15.45
CA GLU A 54 7.16 1.85 16.55
C GLU A 54 7.01 3.33 16.20
N LEU A 55 7.39 3.70 14.96
CA LEU A 55 7.28 5.08 14.46
C LEU A 55 5.92 5.39 13.80
N ASN A 56 4.97 4.45 13.83
CA ASN A 56 3.66 4.56 13.18
C ASN A 56 3.76 4.98 11.69
N ILE A 57 4.74 4.42 10.98
CA ILE A 57 4.95 4.63 9.54
C ILE A 57 4.17 3.56 8.79
N ARG A 58 3.26 3.99 7.91
CA ARG A 58 2.45 3.11 7.09
C ARG A 58 2.76 3.32 5.61
N PHE A 59 3.03 2.22 4.92
CA PHE A 59 3.10 2.17 3.47
C PHE A 59 1.75 1.72 2.90
N SER A 60 1.26 2.44 1.90
CA SER A 60 0.05 2.11 1.14
C SER A 60 0.24 2.50 -0.32
N GLU A 61 -0.48 1.81 -1.21
CA GLU A 61 -0.65 2.27 -2.58
C GLU A 61 -1.32 3.64 -2.60
N ASP A 62 -0.81 4.52 -3.45
CA ASP A 62 -1.55 5.69 -3.90
C ASP A 62 -2.55 5.22 -4.96
N LEU A 63 -3.83 5.25 -4.61
CA LEU A 63 -4.92 4.78 -5.45
C LEU A 63 -5.72 5.98 -5.92
N SER A 64 -6.22 5.89 -7.16
CA SER A 64 -7.15 6.89 -7.66
C SER A 64 -8.41 6.95 -6.80
N LYS A 65 -9.24 7.98 -7.00
CA LYS A 65 -10.51 8.09 -6.28
C LYS A 65 -11.42 6.91 -6.63
N GLU A 66 -11.48 6.56 -7.91
CA GLU A 66 -12.28 5.47 -8.47
C GLU A 66 -11.85 4.12 -7.89
N ASP A 67 -10.55 3.87 -7.80
CA ASP A 67 -10.00 2.65 -7.21
C ASP A 67 -10.35 2.52 -5.72
N ARG A 68 -10.33 3.64 -4.98
CA ARG A 68 -10.72 3.66 -3.56
C ARG A 68 -12.21 3.37 -3.39
N GLU A 69 -13.05 3.95 -4.24
CA GLU A 69 -14.50 3.71 -4.25
C GLU A 69 -14.83 2.25 -4.60
N ALA A 70 -14.15 1.67 -5.60
CA ALA A 70 -14.28 0.26 -5.94
C ALA A 70 -13.92 -0.66 -4.76
N ARG A 71 -12.84 -0.35 -4.03
CA ARG A 71 -12.47 -1.10 -2.80
C ARG A 71 -13.52 -0.97 -1.70
N LEU A 72 -14.10 0.21 -1.52
CA LEU A 72 -15.14 0.45 -0.52
C LEU A 72 -16.42 -0.33 -0.83
N ALA A 73 -16.81 -0.41 -2.11
CA ALA A 73 -18.00 -1.13 -2.55
C ALA A 73 -17.93 -2.64 -2.21
N VAL A 74 -16.76 -3.26 -2.38
CA VAL A 74 -16.56 -4.69 -2.08
C VAL A 74 -16.15 -4.96 -0.63
N TRP A 75 -15.85 -3.92 0.15
CA TRP A 75 -15.37 -4.06 1.53
C TRP A 75 -16.30 -4.89 2.43
N PRO A 76 -17.65 -4.73 2.41
CA PRO A 76 -18.54 -5.53 3.25
C PRO A 76 -18.40 -7.04 3.00
N LYS A 77 -18.30 -7.46 1.72
CA LYS A 77 -18.10 -8.86 1.34
C LYS A 77 -16.74 -9.39 1.83
N VAL A 78 -15.69 -8.57 1.69
CA VAL A 78 -14.34 -8.91 2.17
C VAL A 78 -14.31 -9.03 3.69
N GLU A 79 -14.99 -8.14 4.40
CA GLU A 79 -15.05 -8.13 5.86
C GLU A 79 -15.78 -9.38 6.38
N GLN A 80 -16.91 -9.74 5.78
CA GLN A 80 -17.64 -10.97 6.11
C GLN A 80 -16.77 -12.21 5.88
N ALA A 81 -16.08 -12.29 4.74
CA ALA A 81 -15.18 -13.41 4.44
C ALA A 81 -14.01 -13.50 5.43
N ARG A 82 -13.42 -12.36 5.85
CA ARG A 82 -12.39 -12.34 6.90
C ARG A 82 -12.90 -12.84 8.24
N LYS A 83 -14.10 -12.42 8.65
CA LYS A 83 -14.75 -12.90 9.88
C LYS A 83 -15.01 -14.40 9.84
N ALA A 84 -15.32 -14.94 8.66
CA ALA A 84 -15.46 -16.39 8.43
C ALA A 84 -14.12 -17.14 8.30
N GLY A 85 -12.97 -16.48 8.49
CA GLY A 85 -11.63 -17.10 8.37
C GLY A 85 -11.18 -17.37 6.93
N ILE A 86 -11.91 -16.86 5.92
CA ILE A 86 -11.58 -17.06 4.51
C ILE A 86 -10.44 -16.10 4.12
N LYS A 87 -9.47 -16.63 3.37
CA LYS A 87 -8.34 -15.86 2.86
C LYS A 87 -8.83 -14.78 1.88
N THR A 88 -8.50 -13.54 2.19
CA THR A 88 -8.83 -12.37 1.35
C THR A 88 -7.60 -11.53 1.05
N VAL A 89 -7.48 -11.02 -0.16
CA VAL A 89 -6.39 -10.11 -0.57
C VAL A 89 -6.92 -9.01 -1.48
N PHE A 90 -6.33 -7.82 -1.39
CA PHE A 90 -6.50 -6.77 -2.40
C PHE A 90 -5.26 -6.73 -3.30
N LYS A 91 -5.47 -6.51 -4.60
CA LYS A 91 -4.41 -6.23 -5.58
C LYS A 91 -4.85 -5.05 -6.45
N GLY A 92 -4.23 -3.89 -6.27
CA GLY A 92 -4.75 -2.65 -6.88
C GLY A 92 -6.22 -2.44 -6.49
N PRO A 93 -7.13 -2.06 -7.40
CA PRO A 93 -8.53 -1.83 -7.04
C PRO A 93 -9.31 -3.11 -6.68
N TYR A 94 -8.81 -4.30 -7.06
CA TYR A 94 -9.60 -5.53 -7.01
C TYR A 94 -9.46 -6.28 -5.68
N ALA A 95 -10.58 -6.76 -5.16
CA ALA A 95 -10.64 -7.69 -4.04
C ALA A 95 -10.70 -9.14 -4.52
N PHE A 96 -10.01 -10.03 -3.81
CA PHE A 96 -10.06 -11.48 -4.05
C PHE A 96 -10.45 -12.20 -2.77
N ILE A 97 -11.44 -13.09 -2.86
CA ILE A 97 -11.88 -13.99 -1.79
C ILE A 97 -11.64 -15.42 -2.26
N ASN A 98 -10.85 -16.18 -1.51
CA ASN A 98 -10.44 -17.54 -1.87
C ASN A 98 -9.85 -17.65 -3.31
N GLY A 99 -9.13 -16.62 -3.76
CA GLY A 99 -8.55 -16.57 -5.11
C GLY A 99 -9.46 -16.05 -6.22
N HIS A 100 -10.76 -15.87 -5.95
CA HIS A 100 -11.71 -15.35 -6.95
C HIS A 100 -11.89 -13.84 -6.81
N CYS A 101 -11.83 -13.13 -7.93
CA CYS A 101 -12.07 -11.69 -7.98
C CYS A 101 -13.53 -11.41 -7.62
N VAL A 102 -13.75 -10.44 -6.74
CA VAL A 102 -15.07 -10.02 -6.29
C VAL A 102 -15.38 -8.67 -6.91
N THR A 103 -16.51 -8.59 -7.58
CA THR A 103 -17.07 -7.35 -8.08
C THR A 103 -18.00 -6.71 -7.04
N PRO A 104 -18.20 -5.38 -7.10
CA PRO A 104 -19.27 -4.70 -6.37
C PRO A 104 -20.60 -5.47 -6.45
#